data_AF-A0A1Y4IPZ4-F1
#
_entry.id   AF-A0A1Y4IPZ4-F1
#
_cell.length_a   1.000
_cell.length_b   1.000
_cell.length_c   1.000
_cell.angle_alpha   90.00
_cell.angle_beta   90.00
_cell.angle_gamma   90.00
#
_symmetry.space_group_name_H-M   'P 1'
#
loop_
_entity.id
_entity.type
_entity.pdbx_description
1 polymer ?
#
loop_
_entity_poly.entity_id
_entity_poly.type
_entity_poly.pdbx_seq_one_letter_code
_entity_poly.pdbx_strand_id
1 'polypeptide(L)'
;MKGTIAIIVVGYNRPDSMKRILQSLAEATYNYTDIVLRISIDHGGNEEVIKVAENFEWTYGKKKVVYHPERLGLRNHIISCGDLTEEYGAVMILEDDLYVSPDFYNYAMQALEKYGDHPQIAGISLNTRKELLESPYPFYPLHTGYDVYFQQFASSWGQVWNLRMWKDFKSWYEQNQTLPQSVNVPLTILHYPDTSWAKYYQTYVVERNKYYVFSYDSLTTNFGDAGEHFNHDSSAFQSVLFYGTKEYRMPEFEDGVKYDIYGEPIGLGETLGISDEDLTCDFWGRKQEGAYKKYLLTCCKRPYLSVRKFSMCMKPLELNIMKGIKGNEIYLYDTSKRTDDFSSNKKEKIKFLEYGYGIINGRDLLIWSLEKMKFKIWKRG
;
A
#
# COMPACT_ATOMS: atom_id res chain seq x y z
N MET A 1 5.29 -23.89 16.87
CA MET A 1 5.86 -22.74 17.63
C MET A 1 4.71 -21.95 18.24
N LYS A 2 4.93 -21.13 19.28
CA LYS A 2 3.86 -20.23 19.76
C LYS A 2 3.68 -19.07 18.79
N GLY A 3 2.44 -18.68 18.50
CA GLY A 3 2.15 -17.46 17.76
C GLY A 3 2.43 -16.24 18.63
N THR A 4 3.25 -15.30 18.15
CA THR A 4 3.60 -14.07 18.88
C THR A 4 2.80 -12.86 18.43
N ILE A 5 2.03 -12.99 17.35
CA ILE A 5 1.20 -11.93 16.80
C ILE A 5 -0.26 -12.20 17.20
N ALA A 6 -0.88 -11.26 17.91
CA ALA A 6 -2.32 -11.29 18.16
C ALA A 6 -3.09 -10.79 16.92
N ILE A 7 -4.10 -11.55 16.50
CA ILE A 7 -4.99 -11.16 15.40
C ILE A 7 -6.08 -10.27 15.97
N ILE A 8 -6.22 -9.06 15.45
CA ILE A 8 -7.23 -8.08 15.82
C ILE A 8 -8.16 -7.87 14.62
N VAL A 9 -9.35 -8.44 14.67
CA VAL A 9 -10.40 -8.17 13.68
C VAL A 9 -11.17 -6.92 14.11
N VAL A 10 -11.24 -5.94 13.22
CA VAL A 10 -11.88 -4.65 13.45
C VAL A 10 -13.16 -4.59 12.62
N GLY A 11 -14.29 -4.34 13.24
CA GLY A 11 -15.58 -4.24 12.55
C GLY A 11 -16.48 -3.14 13.08
N TYR A 12 -17.58 -2.88 12.37
CA TYR A 12 -18.56 -1.86 12.73
C TYR A 12 -19.99 -2.42 12.77
N ASN A 13 -20.66 -2.55 11.62
CA ASN A 13 -22.08 -2.93 11.58
C ASN A 13 -22.42 -3.90 10.43
N ARG A 14 -21.42 -4.62 9.88
CA ARG A 14 -21.55 -5.52 8.73
C ARG A 14 -21.40 -7.00 9.15
N PRO A 15 -22.50 -7.69 9.52
CA PRO A 15 -22.45 -9.08 9.99
C PRO A 15 -21.94 -10.06 8.93
N ASP A 16 -22.30 -9.89 7.66
CA ASP A 16 -21.84 -10.78 6.58
C ASP A 16 -20.34 -10.63 6.31
N SER A 17 -19.83 -9.40 6.31
CA SER A 17 -18.39 -9.11 6.18
C SER A 17 -17.62 -9.73 7.36
N MET A 18 -18.09 -9.47 8.59
CA MET A 18 -17.52 -10.08 9.81
C MET A 18 -17.49 -11.61 9.73
N LYS A 19 -18.59 -12.24 9.30
CA LYS A 19 -18.65 -13.69 9.13
C LYS A 19 -17.62 -14.18 8.12
N ARG A 20 -17.46 -13.47 6.99
CA ARG A 20 -16.54 -13.83 5.91
C ARG A 20 -15.07 -13.78 6.36
N ILE A 21 -14.64 -12.70 7.03
CA ILE A 21 -13.25 -12.63 7.52
C ILE A 21 -13.00 -13.72 8.58
N LEU A 22 -13.91 -13.92 9.53
CA LEU A 22 -13.77 -14.94 10.58
C LEU A 22 -13.73 -16.36 9.99
N GLN A 23 -14.55 -16.64 8.98
CA GLN A 23 -14.50 -17.92 8.26
C GLN A 23 -13.15 -18.12 7.56
N SER A 24 -12.63 -17.10 6.87
CA SER A 24 -11.30 -17.20 6.24
C SER A 24 -10.17 -17.40 7.25
N LEU A 25 -10.29 -16.83 8.45
CA LEU A 25 -9.35 -17.08 9.55
C LEU A 25 -9.42 -18.52 10.07
N ALA A 26 -10.62 -19.12 10.13
CA ALA A 26 -10.77 -20.52 10.56
C ALA A 26 -10.21 -21.51 9.53
N GLU A 27 -10.35 -21.19 8.24
CA GLU A 27 -9.90 -22.01 7.10
C GLU A 27 -8.40 -21.87 6.80
N ALA A 28 -7.73 -20.84 7.35
CA ALA A 28 -6.31 -20.62 7.12
C ALA A 28 -5.41 -21.69 7.75
N THR A 29 -4.17 -21.78 7.28
CA THR A 29 -3.18 -22.75 7.76
C THR A 29 -2.30 -22.12 8.84
N TYR A 30 -2.20 -22.79 9.99
CA TYR A 30 -1.38 -22.33 11.11
C TYR A 30 -0.35 -23.39 11.50
N ASN A 31 0.92 -23.04 11.36
CA ASN A 31 2.06 -23.79 11.93
C ASN A 31 2.39 -23.35 13.38
N TYR A 32 1.49 -22.56 13.97
CA TYR A 32 1.64 -21.91 15.27
C TYR A 32 0.44 -22.21 16.17
N THR A 33 0.68 -22.21 17.47
CA THR A 33 -0.34 -22.47 18.51
C THR A 33 -0.47 -21.27 19.44
N ASP A 34 -1.56 -21.22 20.22
CA ASP A 34 -1.78 -20.16 21.23
C ASP A 34 -1.93 -18.76 20.60
N ILE A 35 -2.56 -18.72 19.41
CA ILE A 35 -2.77 -17.50 18.64
C ILE A 35 -3.98 -16.77 19.25
N VAL A 36 -3.75 -15.57 19.78
CA VAL A 36 -4.83 -14.73 20.30
C VAL A 36 -5.64 -14.16 19.15
N LEU A 37 -6.97 -14.29 19.23
CA LEU A 37 -7.92 -13.59 18.38
C LEU A 37 -8.71 -12.59 19.23
N ARG A 38 -8.62 -11.31 18.90
CA ARG A 38 -9.48 -10.27 19.46
C ARG A 38 -10.38 -9.71 18.35
N ILE A 39 -11.67 -9.68 18.59
CA ILE A 39 -12.65 -9.06 17.68
C ILE A 39 -13.10 -7.77 18.34
N SER A 40 -12.73 -6.62 17.77
CA SER A 40 -13.09 -5.30 18.27
C SER A 40 -14.12 -4.65 17.35
N ILE A 41 -15.31 -4.41 17.89
CA ILE A 41 -16.47 -3.88 17.16
C ILE A 41 -16.75 -2.46 17.65
N ASP A 42 -16.70 -1.48 16.74
CA ASP A 42 -17.11 -0.09 17.04
C ASP A 42 -18.64 0.01 17.17
N HIS A 43 -19.11 0.99 17.93
CA HIS A 43 -20.53 1.13 18.23
C HIS A 43 -21.35 1.53 17.01
N GLY A 44 -22.06 0.57 16.40
CA GLY A 44 -22.89 0.77 15.21
C GLY A 44 -24.37 0.38 15.35
N GLY A 45 -24.80 -0.04 16.55
CA GLY A 45 -26.21 -0.38 16.84
C GLY A 45 -26.74 -1.66 16.18
N ASN A 46 -25.90 -2.44 15.50
CA ASN A 46 -26.29 -3.70 14.89
C ASN A 46 -25.85 -4.88 15.76
N GLU A 47 -26.72 -5.40 16.62
CA GLU A 47 -26.40 -6.52 17.52
C GLU A 47 -26.02 -7.82 16.78
N GLU A 48 -26.42 -7.97 15.50
CA GLU A 48 -26.13 -9.19 14.75
C GLU A 48 -24.62 -9.37 14.52
N VAL A 49 -23.88 -8.29 14.30
CA VAL A 49 -22.41 -8.38 14.15
C VAL A 49 -21.74 -8.87 15.44
N ILE A 50 -22.30 -8.50 16.61
CA ILE A 50 -21.82 -8.93 17.92
C ILE A 50 -22.10 -10.43 18.09
N LYS A 51 -23.31 -10.89 17.76
CA LYS A 51 -23.67 -12.31 17.82
C LYS A 51 -22.79 -13.17 16.91
N VAL A 52 -22.49 -12.70 15.70
CA VAL A 52 -21.56 -13.38 14.77
C VAL A 52 -20.18 -13.55 15.44
N ALA A 53 -19.63 -12.51 16.05
CA ALA A 53 -18.34 -12.56 16.72
C ALA A 53 -18.34 -13.44 17.99
N GLU A 54 -19.40 -13.37 18.79
CA GLU A 54 -19.56 -14.16 20.02
C GLU A 54 -19.72 -15.65 19.73
N ASN A 55 -20.49 -16.01 18.70
CA ASN A 55 -20.75 -17.40 18.33
C ASN A 55 -19.60 -18.05 17.55
N PHE A 56 -18.67 -17.27 16.99
CA PHE A 56 -17.54 -17.80 16.23
C PHE A 56 -16.59 -18.62 17.12
N GLU A 57 -16.35 -19.89 16.77
CA GLU A 57 -15.42 -20.74 17.51
C GLU A 57 -13.98 -20.56 17.00
N TRP A 58 -13.07 -20.22 17.91
CA TRP A 58 -11.65 -20.08 17.61
C TRP A 58 -10.86 -21.22 18.24
N THR A 59 -10.29 -22.08 17.39
CA THR A 59 -9.64 -23.34 17.81
C THR A 59 -8.11 -23.22 17.98
N TYR A 60 -7.51 -22.09 17.58
CA TYR A 60 -6.05 -21.92 17.57
C TYR A 60 -5.48 -21.17 18.79
N GLY A 61 -6.34 -20.68 19.71
CA GLY A 61 -5.92 -20.00 20.93
C GLY A 61 -7.06 -19.29 21.66
N LYS A 62 -6.75 -18.22 22.41
CA LYS A 62 -7.77 -17.47 23.17
C LYS A 62 -8.53 -16.51 22.26
N LYS A 63 -9.87 -16.51 22.36
CA LYS A 63 -10.75 -15.52 21.73
C LYS A 63 -11.22 -14.47 22.75
N LYS A 64 -11.24 -13.20 22.36
CA LYS A 64 -11.87 -12.11 23.11
C LYS A 64 -12.71 -11.22 22.18
N VAL A 65 -13.98 -11.02 22.50
CA VAL A 65 -14.84 -10.06 21.79
C VAL A 65 -14.92 -8.79 22.63
N VAL A 66 -14.77 -7.63 21.99
CA VAL A 66 -14.88 -6.31 22.61
C VAL A 66 -15.81 -5.46 21.75
N TYR A 67 -16.97 -5.11 22.32
CA TYR A 67 -17.88 -4.13 21.75
C TYR A 67 -17.71 -2.80 22.47
N HIS A 68 -17.48 -1.72 21.73
CA HIS A 68 -17.30 -0.39 22.31
C HIS A 68 -18.66 0.21 22.71
N PRO A 69 -18.75 0.85 23.90
CA PRO A 69 -20.00 1.41 24.38
C PRO A 69 -20.43 2.66 23.61
N GLU A 70 -19.49 3.35 22.98
CA GLU A 70 -19.70 4.58 22.21
C GLU A 70 -18.94 4.49 20.87
N ARG A 71 -19.38 5.29 19.89
CA ARG A 71 -18.77 5.28 18.55
C ARG A 71 -17.43 6.01 18.59
N LEU A 72 -16.34 5.26 18.43
CA LEU A 72 -14.98 5.79 18.37
C LEU A 72 -14.69 6.44 17.03
N GLY A 73 -15.25 5.89 15.94
CA GLY A 73 -14.90 6.25 14.57
C GLY A 73 -13.57 5.63 14.12
N LEU A 74 -13.38 5.54 12.80
CA LEU A 74 -12.29 4.77 12.18
C LEU A 74 -10.90 5.08 12.76
N ARG A 75 -10.53 6.37 12.83
CA ARG A 75 -9.22 6.78 13.34
C ARG A 75 -9.00 6.33 14.78
N ASN A 76 -9.87 6.70 15.70
CA ASN A 76 -9.67 6.37 17.12
C ASN A 76 -9.74 4.87 17.36
N HIS A 77 -10.62 4.16 16.64
CA HIS A 77 -10.74 2.72 16.76
C HIS A 77 -9.45 2.00 16.31
N ILE A 78 -8.91 2.33 15.13
CA ILE A 78 -7.66 1.72 14.65
C ILE A 78 -6.47 2.10 15.56
N ILE A 79 -6.39 3.35 16.00
CA ILE A 79 -5.35 3.79 16.96
C ILE A 79 -5.45 2.97 18.26
N SER A 80 -6.65 2.79 18.82
CA SER A 80 -6.83 1.98 20.04
C SER A 80 -6.46 0.50 19.83
N CYS A 81 -6.63 -0.03 18.62
CA CYS A 81 -6.21 -1.39 18.28
C CYS A 81 -4.69 -1.52 18.15
N GLY A 82 -3.99 -0.50 17.65
CA GLY A 82 -2.54 -0.47 17.64
C GLY A 82 -1.94 -0.36 19.05
N ASP A 83 -2.60 0.35 19.97
CA ASP A 83 -2.19 0.44 21.38
C ASP A 83 -2.15 -0.94 22.08
N LEU A 84 -2.87 -1.94 21.54
CA LEU A 84 -2.80 -3.33 22.04
C LEU A 84 -1.44 -4.01 21.82
N THR A 85 -0.52 -3.39 21.07
CA THR A 85 0.88 -3.84 21.06
C THR A 85 1.52 -3.79 22.45
N GLU A 86 1.04 -2.95 23.37
CA GLU A 86 1.49 -2.95 24.77
C GLU A 86 1.05 -4.20 25.54
N GLU A 87 -0.11 -4.76 25.21
CA GLU A 87 -0.66 -5.98 25.81
C GLU A 87 -0.06 -7.24 25.18
N TYR A 88 0.01 -7.28 23.83
CA TYR A 88 0.35 -8.49 23.09
C TYR A 88 1.77 -8.53 22.52
N GLY A 89 2.53 -7.43 22.59
CA GLY A 89 3.84 -7.28 21.96
C GLY A 89 3.78 -7.04 20.45
N ALA A 90 2.95 -7.78 19.73
CA ALA A 90 2.65 -7.55 18.32
C ALA A 90 1.19 -7.82 17.96
N VAL A 91 0.65 -7.02 17.04
CA VAL A 91 -0.73 -7.10 16.57
C VAL A 91 -0.78 -7.12 15.05
N MET A 92 -1.74 -7.86 14.53
CA MET A 92 -2.15 -7.86 13.13
C MET A 92 -3.58 -7.34 13.05
N ILE A 93 -3.78 -6.20 12.39
CA ILE A 93 -5.10 -5.58 12.25
C ILE A 93 -5.72 -6.00 10.92
N LEU A 94 -6.92 -6.56 10.97
CA LEU A 94 -7.72 -6.98 9.82
C LEU A 94 -9.09 -6.32 9.89
N GLU A 95 -9.47 -5.55 8.88
CA GLU A 95 -10.80 -4.96 8.77
C GLU A 95 -11.83 -6.03 8.36
N ASP A 96 -13.11 -5.81 8.71
CA ASP A 96 -14.19 -6.78 8.50
C ASP A 96 -14.49 -7.09 7.02
N ASP A 97 -14.07 -6.23 6.10
CA ASP A 97 -14.26 -6.42 4.65
C ASP A 97 -13.13 -7.20 3.96
N LEU A 98 -12.14 -7.65 4.72
CA LEU A 98 -11.03 -8.44 4.21
C LEU A 98 -11.34 -9.93 4.12
N TYR A 99 -10.48 -10.64 3.40
CA TYR A 99 -10.36 -12.10 3.39
C TYR A 99 -8.88 -12.46 3.36
N VAL A 100 -8.45 -13.42 4.18
CA VAL A 100 -7.04 -13.81 4.29
C VAL A 100 -6.67 -14.99 3.41
N SER A 101 -5.43 -14.98 2.93
CA SER A 101 -4.76 -16.13 2.34
C SER A 101 -4.55 -17.23 3.40
N PRO A 102 -4.55 -18.52 3.03
CA PRO A 102 -4.15 -19.58 3.94
C PRO A 102 -2.79 -19.39 4.63
N ASP A 103 -1.84 -18.67 4.02
CA ASP A 103 -0.47 -18.47 4.53
C ASP A 103 -0.24 -17.16 5.29
N PHE A 104 -1.29 -16.34 5.45
CA PHE A 104 -1.15 -14.95 5.94
C PHE A 104 -0.38 -14.85 7.27
N TYR A 105 -0.63 -15.76 8.20
CA TYR A 105 -0.01 -15.76 9.52
C TYR A 105 1.45 -16.21 9.46
N ASN A 106 1.77 -17.19 8.62
CA ASN A 106 3.14 -17.68 8.45
C ASN A 106 4.05 -16.58 7.91
N TYR A 107 3.62 -15.89 6.84
CA TYR A 107 4.35 -14.73 6.33
C TYR A 107 4.55 -13.64 7.40
N ALA A 108 3.49 -13.30 8.12
CA ALA A 108 3.56 -12.26 9.14
C ALA A 108 4.59 -12.60 10.23
N MET A 109 4.62 -13.85 10.67
CA MET A 109 5.60 -14.35 11.64
C MET A 109 7.03 -14.25 11.09
N GLN A 110 7.28 -14.75 9.87
CA GLN A 110 8.61 -14.71 9.25
C GLN A 110 9.09 -13.26 9.01
N ALA A 111 8.21 -12.38 8.52
CA ALA A 111 8.51 -10.98 8.30
C ALA A 111 8.77 -10.24 9.62
N LEU A 112 8.00 -10.54 10.67
CA LEU A 112 8.19 -9.93 11.98
C LEU A 112 9.50 -10.38 12.63
N GLU A 113 9.84 -11.66 12.52
CA GLU A 113 11.11 -12.20 13.00
C GLU A 113 12.30 -11.55 12.27
N LYS A 114 12.21 -11.40 10.94
CA LYS A 114 13.29 -10.84 10.13
C LYS A 114 13.46 -9.33 10.31
N TYR A 115 12.37 -8.58 10.43
CA TYR A 115 12.38 -7.13 10.30
C TYR A 115 11.83 -6.37 11.51
N GLY A 116 11.32 -7.08 12.52
CA GLY A 116 10.62 -6.52 13.67
C GLY A 116 11.42 -5.45 14.41
N ASP A 117 12.73 -5.66 14.53
CA ASP A 117 13.63 -4.78 15.27
C ASP A 117 14.36 -3.76 14.39
N HIS A 118 14.22 -3.85 13.07
CA HIS A 118 14.93 -2.97 12.15
C HIS A 118 14.41 -1.52 12.25
N PRO A 119 15.26 -0.51 12.56
CA PRO A 119 14.82 0.84 12.92
C PRO A 119 14.08 1.56 11.78
N GLN A 120 14.38 1.22 10.53
CA GLN A 120 13.72 1.79 9.35
C GLN A 120 12.41 1.11 8.98
N ILE A 121 12.02 0.01 9.64
CA ILE A 121 10.75 -0.65 9.40
C ILE A 121 9.70 -0.09 10.34
N ALA A 122 8.57 0.36 9.76
CA ALA A 122 7.41 0.91 10.46
C ALA A 122 6.22 -0.06 10.48
N GLY A 123 6.23 -1.11 9.68
CA GLY A 123 5.15 -2.09 9.65
C GLY A 123 5.38 -3.18 8.62
N ILE A 124 4.54 -4.20 8.66
CA ILE A 124 4.49 -5.25 7.64
C ILE A 124 3.09 -5.23 7.03
N SER A 125 3.02 -5.32 5.71
CA SER A 125 1.78 -5.40 4.96
C SER A 125 1.52 -6.82 4.51
N LEU A 126 0.31 -7.31 4.77
CA LEU A 126 -0.24 -8.53 4.18
C LEU A 126 -0.81 -8.28 2.79
N ASN A 127 -1.12 -7.04 2.44
CA ASN A 127 -1.63 -6.69 1.12
C ASN A 127 -0.49 -6.20 0.21
N THR A 128 -0.55 -6.53 -1.08
CA THR A 128 0.36 -5.95 -2.08
C THR A 128 -0.37 -4.98 -3.00
N ARG A 129 0.31 -3.91 -3.39
CA ARG A 129 -0.27 -2.89 -4.28
C ARG A 129 -0.09 -3.30 -5.72
N LYS A 130 -1.18 -3.26 -6.49
CA LYS A 130 -1.14 -3.40 -7.95
C LYS A 130 -1.18 -2.08 -8.70
N GLU A 131 -1.53 -1.00 -8.01
CA GLU A 131 -1.67 0.32 -8.58
C GLU A 131 -0.89 1.31 -7.73
N LEU A 132 -0.32 2.31 -8.40
CA LEU A 132 0.31 3.42 -7.71
C LEU A 132 -0.79 4.32 -7.13
N LEU A 133 -0.52 4.96 -5.99
CA LEU A 133 -1.48 5.92 -5.43
C LEU A 133 -1.79 7.00 -6.49
N GLU A 134 -3.08 7.27 -6.69
CA GLU A 134 -3.61 8.25 -7.67
C GLU A 134 -3.19 7.99 -9.12
N SER A 135 -2.94 6.74 -9.47
CA SER A 135 -2.56 6.39 -10.82
C SER A 135 -3.47 5.30 -11.36
N PRO A 136 -3.98 5.45 -12.59
CA PRO A 136 -4.55 4.31 -13.31
C PRO A 136 -3.45 3.37 -13.81
N TYR A 137 -2.17 3.61 -13.50
CA TYR A 137 -1.08 2.78 -14.01
C TYR A 137 -0.75 1.66 -13.02
N PRO A 138 -0.58 0.43 -13.53
CA PRO A 138 -0.19 -0.68 -12.70
C PRO A 138 1.21 -0.44 -12.11
N PHE A 139 1.36 -0.82 -10.86
CA PHE A 139 2.63 -0.85 -10.16
C PHE A 139 3.30 -2.21 -10.44
N TYR A 140 4.52 -2.15 -10.96
CA TYR A 140 5.37 -3.30 -11.19
C TYR A 140 6.60 -3.17 -10.30
N PRO A 141 6.60 -3.70 -9.08
CA PRO A 141 7.83 -3.72 -8.29
C PRO A 141 8.84 -4.68 -8.93
N LEU A 142 10.10 -4.27 -9.00
CA LEU A 142 11.24 -5.06 -9.44
C LEU A 142 11.37 -6.28 -8.56
N HIS A 143 11.33 -7.46 -9.16
CA HIS A 143 11.45 -8.74 -8.47
C HIS A 143 12.86 -9.29 -8.65
N THR A 144 13.64 -9.37 -7.57
CA THR A 144 15.05 -9.80 -7.60
C THR A 144 15.29 -11.25 -7.18
N GLY A 145 14.20 -12.00 -6.94
CA GLY A 145 14.25 -13.40 -6.51
C GLY A 145 13.91 -13.58 -5.03
N TYR A 146 13.80 -12.50 -4.27
CA TYR A 146 13.19 -12.49 -2.94
C TYR A 146 11.68 -12.34 -3.02
N ASP A 147 11.01 -12.68 -1.92
CA ASP A 147 9.55 -12.67 -1.81
C ASP A 147 8.99 -11.35 -1.25
N VAL A 148 9.86 -10.39 -0.90
CA VAL A 148 9.46 -9.08 -0.38
C VAL A 148 10.21 -7.91 -1.02
N TYR A 149 9.58 -6.74 -0.97
CA TYR A 149 10.16 -5.43 -1.22
C TYR A 149 9.75 -4.45 -0.11
N PHE A 150 10.39 -3.28 -0.07
CA PHE A 150 10.09 -2.24 0.91
C PHE A 150 9.49 -1.03 0.24
N GLN A 151 8.49 -0.42 0.87
CA GLN A 151 7.88 0.80 0.34
C GLN A 151 7.52 1.77 1.47
N GLN A 152 7.71 3.07 1.24
CA GLN A 152 7.24 4.12 2.17
C GLN A 152 5.71 4.29 2.10
N PHE A 153 4.97 3.23 2.40
CA PHE A 153 3.51 3.24 2.32
C PHE A 153 2.90 2.36 3.42
N ALA A 154 2.04 2.95 4.27
CA ALA A 154 1.32 2.20 5.28
C ALA A 154 0.10 1.47 4.68
N SER A 155 0.06 0.14 4.81
CA SER A 155 -1.10 -0.63 4.39
C SER A 155 -2.28 -0.46 5.34
N SER A 156 -3.51 -0.46 4.81
CA SER A 156 -4.77 -0.48 5.57
C SER A 156 -5.50 -1.82 5.46
N TRP A 157 -4.98 -2.77 4.67
CA TRP A 157 -5.66 -4.04 4.38
C TRP A 157 -4.88 -5.23 4.92
N GLY A 158 -4.49 -5.17 6.19
CA GLY A 158 -3.69 -6.21 6.84
C GLY A 158 -2.33 -5.66 7.23
N GLN A 159 -2.32 -4.87 8.30
CA GLN A 159 -1.13 -4.24 8.84
C GLN A 159 -0.69 -4.97 10.11
N VAL A 160 0.61 -5.23 10.21
CA VAL A 160 1.23 -5.82 11.40
C VAL A 160 2.17 -4.81 12.03
N TRP A 161 2.03 -4.63 13.33
CA TRP A 161 2.89 -3.77 14.13
C TRP A 161 3.37 -4.52 15.37
N ASN A 162 4.64 -4.34 15.72
CA ASN A 162 5.10 -4.63 17.07
C ASN A 162 5.15 -3.37 17.93
N LEU A 163 5.43 -3.58 19.21
CA LEU A 163 5.53 -2.51 20.21
C LEU A 163 6.48 -1.38 19.81
N ARG A 164 7.64 -1.69 19.22
CA ARG A 164 8.60 -0.68 18.75
C ARG A 164 7.99 0.18 17.63
N MET A 165 7.52 -0.47 16.56
CA MET A 165 6.91 0.21 15.41
C MET A 165 5.77 1.12 15.85
N TRP A 166 4.91 0.61 16.73
CA TRP A 166 3.76 1.34 17.23
C TRP A 166 4.17 2.51 18.13
N LYS A 167 5.08 2.31 19.09
CA LYS A 167 5.55 3.39 19.98
C LYS A 167 6.23 4.53 19.22
N ASP A 168 7.05 4.21 18.21
CA ASP A 168 7.67 5.22 17.36
C ASP A 168 6.60 6.07 16.65
N PHE A 169 5.59 5.42 16.06
CA PHE A 169 4.49 6.11 15.41
C PHE A 169 3.66 6.91 16.41
N LYS A 170 3.27 6.32 17.54
CA LYS A 170 2.40 6.95 18.55
C LYS A 170 3.04 8.21 19.13
N SER A 171 4.33 8.15 19.44
CA SER A 171 5.09 9.31 19.92
C SER A 171 5.12 10.45 18.90
N TRP A 172 5.29 10.13 17.61
CA TRP A 172 5.19 11.13 16.55
C TRP A 172 3.76 11.65 16.40
N TYR A 173 2.77 10.77 16.43
CA TYR A 173 1.35 11.07 16.24
C TYR A 173 0.83 12.03 17.31
N GLU A 174 1.18 11.82 18.58
CA GLU A 174 0.78 12.70 19.69
C GLU A 174 1.30 14.14 19.52
N GLN A 175 2.45 14.31 18.87
CA GLN A 175 3.05 15.61 18.57
C GLN A 175 2.51 16.24 17.28
N ASN A 176 1.81 15.47 16.44
CA ASN A 176 1.41 15.85 15.08
C ASN A 176 -0.08 15.61 14.83
N GLN A 177 -0.94 16.12 15.75
CA GLN A 177 -2.40 16.06 15.59
C GLN A 177 -2.92 16.96 14.44
N THR A 178 -2.10 17.90 13.99
CA THR A 178 -2.33 18.71 12.79
C THR A 178 -1.09 18.63 11.92
N LEU A 179 -1.26 18.19 10.68
CA LEU A 179 -0.12 17.97 9.78
C LEU A 179 0.25 19.26 9.04
N PRO A 180 1.55 19.63 8.99
CA PRO A 180 2.01 20.72 8.15
C PRO A 180 1.91 20.35 6.67
N GLN A 181 2.03 21.36 5.80
CA GLN A 181 2.26 21.09 4.38
C GLN A 181 3.61 20.39 4.19
N SER A 182 3.63 19.40 3.28
CA SER A 182 4.86 18.70 2.90
C SER A 182 4.92 18.54 1.39
N VAL A 183 6.04 18.92 0.80
CA VAL A 183 6.30 18.72 -0.64
C VAL A 183 6.61 17.26 -0.98
N ASN A 184 7.01 16.48 0.02
CA ASN A 184 7.43 15.08 -0.13
C ASN A 184 6.29 14.08 0.07
N VAL A 185 5.16 14.53 0.60
CA VAL A 185 3.95 13.71 0.78
C VAL A 185 2.98 14.01 -0.36
N PRO A 186 2.35 13.00 -0.98
CA PRO A 186 1.28 13.19 -1.94
C PRO A 186 0.19 14.12 -1.41
N LEU A 187 -0.20 15.13 -2.20
CA LEU A 187 -1.20 16.12 -1.80
C LEU A 187 -2.53 15.46 -1.40
N THR A 188 -2.92 14.40 -2.09
CA THR A 188 -4.16 13.66 -1.78
C THR A 188 -4.13 13.02 -0.40
N ILE A 189 -2.98 12.50 0.07
CA ILE A 189 -2.85 12.01 1.45
C ILE A 189 -3.04 13.16 2.41
N LEU A 190 -2.41 14.32 2.15
CA LEU A 190 -2.58 15.51 3.00
C LEU A 190 -4.05 16.01 3.00
N HIS A 191 -4.80 15.77 1.93
CA HIS A 191 -6.23 16.07 1.81
C HIS A 191 -7.16 14.98 2.34
N TYR A 192 -6.66 13.83 2.79
CA TYR A 192 -7.50 12.87 3.50
C TYR A 192 -8.17 13.55 4.70
N PRO A 193 -9.39 13.13 5.07
CA PRO A 193 -10.08 13.72 6.21
C PRO A 193 -9.28 13.43 7.48
N ASP A 194 -9.40 14.29 8.49
CA ASP A 194 -8.72 14.09 9.76
C ASP A 194 -9.22 12.86 10.53
N THR A 195 -10.34 12.28 10.11
CA THR A 195 -10.86 10.99 10.59
C THR A 195 -10.15 9.78 9.97
N SER A 196 -9.23 9.97 9.02
CA SER A 196 -8.42 8.90 8.44
C SER A 196 -7.08 8.78 9.18
N TRP A 197 -6.85 7.65 9.85
CA TRP A 197 -5.54 7.38 10.48
C TRP A 197 -4.41 7.25 9.42
N ALA A 198 -4.75 6.79 8.21
CA ALA A 198 -3.79 6.57 7.13
C ALA A 198 -3.11 7.87 6.68
N LYS A 199 -3.79 9.02 6.82
CA LYS A 199 -3.21 10.36 6.61
C LYS A 199 -1.95 10.57 7.45
N TYR A 200 -2.08 10.29 8.74
CA TYR A 200 -1.03 10.50 9.74
C TYR A 200 0.08 9.47 9.57
N TYR A 201 -0.27 8.20 9.43
CA TYR A 201 0.72 7.13 9.34
C TYR A 201 1.57 7.25 8.07
N GLN A 202 0.97 7.54 6.92
CA GLN A 202 1.73 7.75 5.67
C GLN A 202 2.68 8.94 5.77
N THR A 203 2.24 10.04 6.39
CA THR A 203 3.08 11.22 6.61
C THR A 203 4.26 10.89 7.52
N TYR A 204 4.03 10.19 8.63
CA TYR A 204 5.07 9.69 9.53
C TYR A 204 6.13 8.85 8.80
N VAL A 205 5.69 7.90 7.97
CA VAL A 205 6.57 7.00 7.23
C VAL A 205 7.50 7.78 6.30
N VAL A 206 6.99 8.79 5.60
CA VAL A 206 7.79 9.67 4.73
C VAL A 206 8.74 10.55 5.54
N GLU A 207 8.24 11.26 6.55
CA GLU A 207 9.04 12.19 7.35
C GLU A 207 10.19 11.50 8.09
N ARG A 208 9.97 10.27 8.55
CA ARG A 208 10.96 9.49 9.29
C ARG A 208 11.79 8.58 8.40
N ASN A 209 11.61 8.64 7.07
CA ASN A 209 12.28 7.77 6.09
C ASN A 209 12.19 6.28 6.49
N LYS A 210 10.98 5.86 6.88
CA LYS A 210 10.67 4.47 7.25
C LYS A 210 9.95 3.76 6.12
N TYR A 211 9.85 2.45 6.22
CA TYR A 211 9.30 1.58 5.20
C TYR A 211 8.37 0.54 5.80
N TYR A 212 7.42 0.09 5.01
CA TYR A 212 6.70 -1.15 5.24
C TYR A 212 7.34 -2.28 4.45
N VAL A 213 7.28 -3.48 5.02
CA VAL A 213 7.62 -4.72 4.31
C VAL A 213 6.40 -5.18 3.53
N PHE A 214 6.54 -5.33 2.21
CA PHE A 214 5.48 -5.81 1.32
C PHE A 214 5.91 -7.13 0.69
N SER A 215 5.01 -8.10 0.67
CA SER A 215 5.14 -9.30 -0.17
C SER A 215 4.80 -8.94 -1.62
N TYR A 216 5.45 -9.60 -2.59
CA TYR A 216 5.03 -9.51 -4.00
C TYR A 216 3.66 -10.16 -4.23
N ASP A 217 3.32 -11.16 -3.41
CA ASP A 217 2.00 -11.80 -3.43
C ASP A 217 1.11 -11.24 -2.33
N SER A 218 -0.15 -10.92 -2.63
CA SER A 218 -1.10 -10.44 -1.63
C SER A 218 -1.60 -11.57 -0.75
N LEU A 219 -1.52 -11.42 0.57
CA LEU A 219 -2.05 -12.37 1.55
C LEU A 219 -3.38 -11.93 2.16
N THR A 220 -3.90 -10.80 1.71
CA THR A 220 -5.27 -10.36 1.95
C THR A 220 -5.87 -9.84 0.66
N THR A 221 -7.20 -9.89 0.56
CA THR A 221 -7.96 -9.21 -0.47
C THR A 221 -9.17 -8.51 0.16
N ASN A 222 -9.55 -7.37 -0.39
CA ASN A 222 -10.70 -6.59 0.06
C ASN A 222 -11.90 -6.90 -0.85
N PHE A 223 -13.08 -7.12 -0.26
CA PHE A 223 -14.30 -7.44 -1.01
C PHE A 223 -15.05 -6.22 -1.55
N GLY A 224 -14.62 -5.02 -1.19
CA GLY A 224 -15.16 -3.75 -1.68
C GLY A 224 -16.55 -3.46 -1.15
N ASP A 225 -16.95 -4.09 -0.04
CA ASP A 225 -18.27 -3.93 0.57
C ASP A 225 -18.54 -2.45 0.88
N ALA A 226 -19.77 -1.99 0.61
CA ALA A 226 -20.17 -0.61 0.89
C ALA A 226 -19.83 -0.19 2.34
N GLY A 227 -19.24 0.99 2.50
CA GLY A 227 -18.67 1.50 3.76
C GLY A 227 -18.56 3.03 3.74
N GLU A 228 -17.84 3.62 4.68
CA GLU A 228 -17.76 5.10 4.85
C GLU A 228 -17.22 5.84 3.60
N HIS A 229 -16.54 5.12 2.70
CA HIS A 229 -15.98 5.66 1.46
C HIS A 229 -16.62 5.15 0.15
N PHE A 230 -17.54 4.16 0.20
CA PHE A 230 -18.09 3.52 -1.01
C PHE A 230 -19.60 3.22 -0.90
N ASN A 231 -20.36 3.58 -1.94
CA ASN A 231 -21.81 3.36 -2.03
C ASN A 231 -22.21 2.07 -2.78
N HIS A 232 -21.27 1.32 -3.36
CA HIS A 232 -21.52 0.09 -4.13
C HIS A 232 -20.34 -0.88 -4.06
N ASP A 233 -20.63 -2.18 -4.14
CA ASP A 233 -19.63 -3.24 -4.23
C ASP A 233 -18.78 -3.07 -5.50
N SER A 234 -17.46 -3.13 -5.35
CA SER A 234 -16.52 -2.94 -6.46
C SER A 234 -15.37 -3.94 -6.39
N SER A 235 -15.20 -4.73 -7.44
CA SER A 235 -14.04 -5.61 -7.60
C SER A 235 -12.74 -4.87 -7.92
N ALA A 236 -12.79 -3.55 -8.14
CA ALA A 236 -11.61 -2.74 -8.45
C ALA A 236 -10.56 -2.75 -7.31
N PHE A 237 -10.98 -3.04 -6.08
CA PHE A 237 -10.11 -3.08 -4.91
C PHE A 237 -9.63 -4.50 -4.55
N GLN A 238 -10.04 -5.51 -5.33
CA GLN A 238 -9.59 -6.88 -5.11
C GLN A 238 -8.12 -7.06 -5.49
N SER A 239 -7.38 -7.69 -4.59
CA SER A 239 -5.99 -8.09 -4.82
C SER A 239 -5.95 -9.53 -5.36
N VAL A 240 -4.90 -9.87 -6.13
CA VAL A 240 -4.67 -11.29 -6.47
C VAL A 240 -4.13 -11.93 -5.21
N LEU A 241 -4.98 -12.76 -4.60
CA LEU A 241 -4.70 -13.44 -3.35
C LEU A 241 -3.78 -14.63 -3.62
N PHE A 242 -2.67 -14.70 -2.90
CA PHE A 242 -1.86 -15.91 -2.80
C PHE A 242 -2.69 -17.00 -2.15
N TYR A 243 -2.81 -18.17 -2.77
CA TYR A 243 -3.63 -19.26 -2.24
C TYR A 243 -2.81 -20.55 -2.22
N GLY A 244 -1.84 -20.58 -1.31
CA GLY A 244 -0.91 -21.68 -1.11
C GLY A 244 -0.16 -21.48 0.20
N THR A 245 0.99 -22.14 0.36
CA THR A 245 1.94 -21.90 1.45
C THR A 245 3.36 -21.86 0.88
N LYS A 246 4.26 -21.07 1.47
CA LYS A 246 5.70 -21.09 1.13
C LYS A 246 6.59 -20.64 2.27
N GLU A 247 7.86 -21.00 2.18
CA GLU A 247 8.92 -20.35 2.94
C GLU A 247 9.36 -19.08 2.21
N TYR A 248 9.43 -17.96 2.93
CA TYR A 248 9.68 -16.66 2.33
C TYR A 248 11.17 -16.35 2.32
N ARG A 249 11.73 -16.09 1.14
CA ARG A 249 13.09 -15.59 1.00
C ARG A 249 13.08 -14.08 1.19
N MET A 250 13.73 -13.62 2.24
CA MET A 250 13.74 -12.22 2.63
C MET A 250 15.19 -11.69 2.64
N PRO A 251 15.50 -10.58 1.95
CA PRO A 251 16.83 -10.00 1.94
C PRO A 251 17.17 -9.34 3.29
N GLU A 252 18.42 -8.93 3.47
CA GLU A 252 18.69 -7.84 4.43
C GLU A 252 18.01 -6.56 3.96
N PHE A 253 17.69 -5.66 4.90
CA PHE A 253 17.00 -4.43 4.57
C PHE A 253 17.78 -3.60 3.53
N GLU A 254 19.09 -3.50 3.67
CA GLU A 254 20.02 -2.75 2.82
C GLU A 254 19.96 -3.24 1.37
N ASP A 255 19.93 -4.55 1.16
CA ASP A 255 19.96 -5.19 -0.17
C ASP A 255 18.59 -5.28 -0.84
N GLY A 256 17.49 -5.10 -0.08
CA GLY A 256 16.16 -5.22 -0.65
C GLY A 256 15.75 -4.04 -1.53
N VAL A 257 14.84 -4.32 -2.47
CA VAL A 257 14.26 -3.33 -3.38
C VAL A 257 13.41 -2.33 -2.58
N LYS A 258 13.61 -1.03 -2.83
CA LYS A 258 12.94 0.06 -2.10
C LYS A 258 12.21 1.00 -3.03
N TYR A 259 11.02 1.39 -2.59
CA TYR A 259 10.20 2.40 -3.25
C TYR A 259 9.80 3.49 -2.27
N ASP A 260 9.67 4.72 -2.77
CA ASP A 260 9.10 5.80 -1.98
C ASP A 260 7.56 5.70 -1.90
N ILE A 261 6.93 6.71 -1.29
CA ILE A 261 5.47 6.73 -1.11
C ILE A 261 4.71 6.81 -2.44
N TYR A 262 5.35 7.33 -3.48
CA TYR A 262 4.78 7.36 -4.81
C TYR A 262 4.90 6.00 -5.48
N GLY A 263 5.79 5.10 -5.05
CA GLY A 263 6.13 3.88 -5.78
C GLY A 263 7.22 4.11 -6.82
N GLU A 264 8.00 5.18 -6.67
CA GLU A 264 9.19 5.45 -7.48
C GLU A 264 10.40 4.73 -6.86
N PRO A 265 11.30 4.15 -7.67
CA PRO A 265 12.43 3.40 -7.15
C PRO A 265 13.42 4.30 -6.41
N ILE A 266 13.98 3.78 -5.32
CA ILE A 266 15.06 4.40 -4.56
C ILE A 266 16.37 3.67 -4.86
N GLY A 267 17.49 4.40 -4.99
CA GLY A 267 18.81 3.81 -5.23
C GLY A 267 19.30 3.85 -6.69
N LEU A 268 18.58 4.52 -7.59
CA LEU A 268 18.98 4.61 -9.01
C LEU A 268 20.16 5.57 -9.24
N GLY A 269 20.54 6.38 -8.25
CA GLY A 269 21.67 7.29 -8.33
C GLY A 269 22.97 6.58 -8.73
N GLU A 270 23.29 5.47 -8.07
CA GLU A 270 24.50 4.69 -8.35
C GLU A 270 24.59 4.27 -9.82
N THR A 271 23.49 3.73 -10.36
CA THR A 271 23.39 3.31 -11.77
C THR A 271 23.62 4.48 -12.73
N LEU A 272 23.21 5.69 -12.34
CA LEU A 272 23.34 6.90 -13.15
C LEU A 272 24.68 7.62 -12.93
N GLY A 273 25.46 7.26 -11.91
CA GLY A 273 26.63 8.01 -11.48
C GLY A 273 26.27 9.36 -10.88
N ILE A 274 25.16 9.43 -10.12
CA ILE A 274 24.61 10.62 -9.46
C ILE A 274 24.32 10.25 -7.99
N SER A 275 24.54 11.17 -7.04
CA SER A 275 24.11 10.92 -5.65
C SER A 275 22.58 10.81 -5.57
N ASP A 276 22.04 9.85 -4.82
CA ASP A 276 20.60 9.78 -4.56
C ASP A 276 20.08 11.04 -3.82
N GLU A 277 20.96 11.77 -3.12
CA GLU A 277 20.63 13.07 -2.51
C GLU A 277 20.32 14.14 -3.56
N ASP A 278 20.90 14.03 -4.75
CA ASP A 278 20.73 14.96 -5.87
C ASP A 278 19.69 14.47 -6.90
N LEU A 279 19.19 13.24 -6.78
CA LEU A 279 18.27 12.62 -7.72
C LEU A 279 16.84 12.56 -7.19
N THR A 280 15.89 13.04 -7.99
CA THR A 280 14.46 12.75 -7.84
C THR A 280 14.02 11.80 -8.95
N CYS A 281 13.54 10.61 -8.59
CA CYS A 281 12.77 9.74 -9.48
C CYS A 281 11.29 10.13 -9.42
N ASP A 282 10.67 10.36 -10.58
CA ASP A 282 9.27 10.73 -10.75
C ASP A 282 8.80 10.29 -12.14
N PHE A 283 8.85 8.98 -12.42
CA PHE A 283 8.52 8.43 -13.73
C PHE A 283 7.14 8.89 -14.22
N TRP A 284 6.19 8.97 -13.30
CA TRP A 284 4.79 9.27 -13.62
C TRP A 284 4.41 10.75 -13.46
N GLY A 285 5.36 11.61 -13.06
CA GLY A 285 5.12 13.05 -12.94
C GLY A 285 4.15 13.44 -11.82
N ARG A 286 4.13 12.68 -10.72
CA ARG A 286 3.21 12.84 -9.58
C ARG A 286 3.82 13.61 -8.41
N LYS A 287 5.14 13.74 -8.35
CA LYS A 287 5.79 14.54 -7.31
C LYS A 287 5.56 16.03 -7.55
N GLN A 288 5.46 16.76 -6.45
CA GLN A 288 5.34 18.22 -6.49
C GLN A 288 6.65 18.82 -7.02
N GLU A 289 6.57 19.87 -7.85
CA GLU A 289 7.78 20.48 -8.44
C GLU A 289 8.77 20.98 -7.36
N GLY A 290 8.26 21.41 -6.20
CA GLY A 290 9.08 21.82 -5.06
C GLY A 290 9.92 20.69 -4.43
N ALA A 291 9.64 19.43 -4.76
CA ALA A 291 10.42 18.27 -4.32
C ALA A 291 11.50 17.84 -5.34
N TYR A 292 11.62 18.55 -6.48
CA TYR A 292 12.63 18.24 -7.48
C TYR A 292 14.02 18.66 -7.00
N LYS A 293 14.93 17.70 -6.97
CA LYS A 293 16.36 17.90 -6.71
C LYS A 293 17.06 18.34 -8.00
N LYS A 294 18.39 18.44 -7.95
CA LYS A 294 19.25 18.85 -9.08
C LYS A 294 19.02 18.01 -10.34
N TYR A 295 18.79 16.71 -10.17
CA TYR A 295 18.47 15.81 -11.28
C TYR A 295 17.07 15.25 -11.12
N LEU A 296 16.31 15.23 -12.22
CA LEU A 296 14.97 14.67 -12.29
C LEU A 296 14.91 13.57 -13.35
N LEU A 297 14.60 12.35 -12.94
CA LEU A 297 14.34 11.22 -13.82
C LEU A 297 12.82 11.02 -13.96
N THR A 298 12.28 11.27 -15.15
CA THR A 298 10.82 11.25 -15.39
C THR A 298 10.47 10.84 -16.81
N CYS A 299 9.28 10.27 -17.03
CA CYS A 299 8.75 10.02 -18.37
C CYS A 299 7.98 11.22 -18.92
N CYS A 300 7.72 12.24 -18.10
CA CYS A 300 7.00 13.44 -18.51
C CYS A 300 7.99 14.49 -19.05
N LYS A 301 7.63 15.18 -20.13
CA LYS A 301 8.45 16.32 -20.57
C LYS A 301 8.46 17.42 -19.50
N ARG A 302 9.60 18.08 -19.35
CA ARG A 302 9.81 19.21 -18.44
C ARG A 302 10.65 20.30 -19.13
N PRO A 303 10.50 21.58 -18.73
CA PRO A 303 11.22 22.70 -19.33
C PRO A 303 12.67 22.80 -18.81
N TYR A 304 13.38 21.67 -18.77
CA TYR A 304 14.74 21.56 -18.24
C TYR A 304 15.68 20.92 -19.27
N LEU A 305 16.99 21.09 -19.09
CA LEU A 305 18.00 20.50 -19.97
C LEU A 305 18.02 18.96 -19.80
N SER A 306 17.63 18.23 -20.84
CA SER A 306 17.75 16.76 -20.85
C SER A 306 19.21 16.35 -21.07
N VAL A 307 19.81 15.73 -20.07
CA VAL A 307 21.22 15.28 -20.10
C VAL A 307 21.37 13.84 -20.58
N ARG A 308 20.36 12.99 -20.33
CA ARG A 308 20.29 11.61 -20.86
C ARG A 308 18.84 11.24 -21.14
N LYS A 309 18.65 10.26 -22.03
CA LYS A 309 17.34 9.70 -22.36
C LYS A 309 17.41 8.18 -22.44
N PHE A 310 16.32 7.54 -22.03
CA PHE A 310 16.17 6.09 -21.99
C PHE A 310 14.85 5.67 -22.65
N SER A 311 14.79 4.39 -23.00
CA SER A 311 13.57 3.76 -23.51
C SER A 311 12.59 3.45 -22.38
N MET A 312 11.36 3.15 -22.77
CA MET A 312 10.28 2.66 -21.90
C MET A 312 9.81 1.29 -22.40
N CYS A 313 10.75 0.38 -22.68
CA CYS A 313 10.49 -0.91 -23.33
C CYS A 313 10.58 -2.12 -22.38
N MET A 314 11.17 -1.93 -21.19
CA MET A 314 11.22 -2.96 -20.14
C MET A 314 10.27 -2.65 -18.99
N LYS A 315 9.72 -3.71 -18.39
CA LYS A 315 8.99 -3.67 -17.11
C LYS A 315 9.82 -4.38 -16.01
N PRO A 316 9.98 -3.76 -14.84
CA PRO A 316 9.56 -2.40 -14.49
C PRO A 316 10.48 -1.31 -15.10
N LEU A 317 10.11 -0.03 -14.95
CA LEU A 317 10.72 1.08 -15.70
C LEU A 317 12.21 1.25 -15.42
N GLU A 318 12.60 1.03 -14.17
CA GLU A 318 13.97 1.07 -13.68
C GLU A 318 14.92 0.14 -14.45
N LEU A 319 14.43 -0.97 -15.04
CA LEU A 319 15.28 -1.85 -15.84
C LEU A 319 15.84 -1.16 -17.09
N ASN A 320 15.10 -0.23 -17.69
CA ASN A 320 15.60 0.55 -18.83
C ASN A 320 16.82 1.40 -18.42
N ILE A 321 16.85 1.85 -17.17
CA ILE A 321 17.91 2.68 -16.59
C ILE A 321 19.11 1.80 -16.23
N MET A 322 18.86 0.71 -15.50
CA MET A 322 19.86 -0.28 -15.08
C MET A 322 20.59 -0.91 -16.27
N LYS A 323 19.90 -1.10 -17.40
CA LYS A 323 20.50 -1.65 -18.63
C LYS A 323 20.95 -0.58 -19.63
N GLY A 324 20.81 0.71 -19.29
CA GLY A 324 21.26 1.82 -20.12
C GLY A 324 20.60 1.88 -21.50
N ILE A 325 19.37 1.39 -21.63
CA ILE A 325 18.68 1.26 -22.92
C ILE A 325 18.32 2.65 -23.44
N LYS A 326 18.90 3.02 -24.59
CA LYS A 326 18.65 4.32 -25.22
C LYS A 326 17.22 4.40 -25.78
N GLY A 327 16.60 5.57 -25.63
CA GLY A 327 15.27 5.86 -26.13
C GLY A 327 14.91 7.34 -25.97
N ASN A 328 13.65 7.69 -26.17
CA ASN A 328 13.14 9.06 -26.12
C ASN A 328 11.88 9.17 -25.23
N GLU A 329 11.75 8.28 -24.25
CA GLU A 329 10.56 8.15 -23.42
C GLU A 329 10.82 8.56 -21.98
N ILE A 330 11.98 8.22 -21.44
CA ILE A 330 12.39 8.58 -20.08
C ILE A 330 13.54 9.58 -20.17
N TYR A 331 13.46 10.66 -19.42
CA TYR A 331 14.39 11.77 -19.46
C TYR A 331 15.06 11.92 -18.11
N LEU A 332 16.38 12.05 -18.13
CA LEU A 332 17.13 12.59 -17.02
C LEU A 332 17.39 14.06 -17.31
N TYR A 333 16.83 14.94 -16.49
CA TYR A 333 16.96 16.40 -16.59
C TYR A 333 17.93 16.95 -15.54
N ASP A 334 18.65 18.02 -15.89
CA ASP A 334 19.31 18.93 -14.95
C ASP A 334 18.35 20.10 -14.67
N THR A 335 17.74 20.12 -13.49
CA THR A 335 16.68 21.08 -13.12
C THR A 335 17.20 22.50 -12.90
N SER A 336 18.52 22.66 -12.77
CA SER A 336 19.15 23.98 -12.64
C SER A 336 19.20 24.77 -13.97
N LYS A 337 18.93 24.10 -15.10
CA LYS A 337 19.01 24.69 -16.45
C LYS A 337 17.68 24.58 -17.16
N ARG A 338 16.99 25.72 -17.34
CA ARG A 338 15.74 25.79 -18.10
C ARG A 338 15.98 25.82 -19.61
N THR A 339 15.00 25.35 -20.37
CA THR A 339 15.02 25.36 -21.84
C THR A 339 13.72 25.93 -22.40
N ASP A 340 13.82 26.76 -23.43
CA ASP A 340 12.65 27.37 -24.08
C ASP A 340 11.98 26.43 -25.10
N ASP A 341 12.65 25.36 -25.53
CA ASP A 341 12.12 24.32 -26.42
C ASP A 341 11.23 23.30 -25.67
N PHE A 342 10.22 23.80 -24.97
CA PHE A 342 9.25 22.98 -24.25
C PHE A 342 7.88 23.04 -24.91
N SER A 343 7.36 21.87 -25.31
CA SER A 343 5.96 21.69 -25.70
C SER A 343 5.33 20.56 -24.89
N SER A 344 4.16 20.84 -24.29
CA SER A 344 3.38 19.82 -23.59
C SER A 344 2.87 18.79 -24.61
N ASN A 345 3.21 17.52 -24.41
CA ASN A 345 2.89 16.47 -25.38
C ASN A 345 1.73 15.62 -24.89
N LYS A 346 0.53 15.83 -25.46
CA LYS A 346 -0.66 14.99 -25.19
C LYS A 346 -0.42 13.49 -25.45
N LYS A 347 0.59 13.12 -26.26
CA LYS A 347 0.93 11.71 -26.56
C LYS A 347 1.53 10.94 -25.37
N GLU A 348 2.00 11.62 -24.32
CA GLU A 348 2.58 10.95 -23.13
C GLU A 348 1.57 10.04 -22.44
N LYS A 349 0.32 10.50 -22.28
CA LYS A 349 -0.75 9.72 -21.63
C LYS A 349 -1.08 8.43 -22.36
N ILE A 350 -1.02 8.45 -23.70
CA ILE A 350 -1.28 7.26 -24.53
C ILE A 350 -0.16 6.23 -24.30
N LYS A 351 1.10 6.66 -24.35
CA LYS A 351 2.25 5.78 -24.08
C LYS A 351 2.19 5.16 -22.69
N PHE A 352 1.74 5.89 -21.67
CA PHE A 352 1.59 5.34 -20.32
C PHE A 352 0.51 4.24 -20.26
N LEU A 353 -0.58 4.39 -21.03
CA LEU A 353 -1.58 3.34 -21.15
C LEU A 353 -1.05 2.13 -21.92
N GLU A 354 -0.35 2.35 -23.03
CA GLU A 354 0.30 1.28 -23.82
C GLU A 354 1.29 0.49 -22.96
N TYR A 355 2.16 1.18 -22.23
CA TYR A 355 3.09 0.55 -21.30
C TYR A 355 2.38 -0.15 -20.16
N GLY A 356 1.50 0.56 -19.44
CA GLY A 356 0.81 0.04 -18.27
C GLY A 356 0.02 -1.23 -18.60
N TYR A 357 -0.88 -1.15 -19.57
CA TYR A 357 -1.83 -2.22 -19.86
C TYR A 357 -1.42 -3.14 -21.00
N GLY A 358 -0.27 -2.91 -21.64
CA GLY A 358 0.15 -3.70 -22.80
C GLY A 358 -0.83 -3.58 -23.97
N ILE A 359 -1.40 -2.39 -24.19
CA ILE A 359 -2.39 -2.17 -25.24
C ILE A 359 -1.70 -2.30 -26.61
N ILE A 360 -1.91 -3.45 -27.26
CA ILE A 360 -1.37 -3.72 -28.60
C ILE A 360 -2.25 -3.05 -29.68
N ASN A 361 -3.57 -3.01 -29.47
CA ASN A 361 -4.53 -2.37 -30.36
C ASN A 361 -5.65 -1.72 -29.53
N GLY A 362 -5.91 -0.43 -29.75
CA GLY A 362 -6.94 0.32 -29.04
C GLY A 362 -8.38 -0.03 -29.42
N ARG A 363 -8.61 -0.98 -30.36
CA ARG A 363 -9.94 -1.36 -30.86
C ARG A 363 -10.91 -1.76 -29.75
N ASP A 364 -10.51 -2.67 -28.86
CA ASP A 364 -11.40 -3.18 -27.83
C ASP A 364 -11.73 -2.11 -26.78
N LEU A 365 -10.75 -1.26 -26.44
CA LEU A 365 -10.96 -0.08 -25.59
C LEU A 365 -11.93 0.92 -26.22
N LEU A 366 -11.83 1.13 -27.54
CA LEU A 366 -12.75 2.01 -28.27
C LEU A 366 -14.16 1.45 -28.29
N ILE A 367 -14.32 0.15 -28.57
CA ILE A 367 -15.63 -0.54 -28.54
C ILE A 367 -16.25 -0.42 -27.15
N TRP A 368 -15.51 -0.76 -26.09
CA TRP A 368 -15.96 -0.63 -24.71
C TRP A 368 -16.37 0.80 -24.37
N SER A 369 -15.57 1.79 -24.79
CA SER A 369 -15.87 3.21 -24.54
C SER A 369 -17.17 3.65 -25.23
N LEU A 370 -17.36 3.25 -26.48
CA LEU A 370 -18.58 3.53 -27.25
C LEU A 370 -19.81 2.88 -26.61
N GLU A 371 -19.70 1.63 -26.15
CA GLU A 371 -20.79 0.94 -25.46
C GLU A 371 -21.16 1.60 -24.13
N LYS A 372 -20.17 1.97 -23.31
CA LYS A 372 -20.41 2.70 -22.05
C LYS A 372 -21.06 4.06 -22.29
N MET A 373 -20.64 4.79 -23.33
CA MET A 373 -21.27 6.07 -23.69
C MET A 373 -22.74 5.88 -24.09
N LYS A 374 -23.05 4.88 -24.93
CA LYS A 374 -24.44 4.53 -25.29
C LYS A 374 -25.29 4.23 -24.06
N PHE A 375 -24.77 3.43 -23.13
CA PHE A 375 -25.47 3.05 -21.90
C PHE A 375 -25.75 4.26 -20.98
N LYS A 376 -24.80 5.21 -20.91
CA LYS A 376 -24.92 6.42 -20.09
C LYS A 376 -25.90 7.44 -20.67
N ILE A 377 -26.04 7.46 -22.00
CA ILE A 377 -27.03 8.29 -22.72
C ILE A 377 -28.43 7.69 -22.55
N TRP A 378 -28.57 6.36 -22.63
CA TRP A 378 -29.88 5.68 -22.53
C TRP A 378 -30.49 5.68 -21.12
N LYS A 379 -29.67 5.78 -20.06
CA LYS A 379 -30.15 5.97 -18.67
C LYS A 379 -30.56 7.41 -18.32
N ARG A 380 -30.37 8.37 -19.23
CA ARG A 380 -30.70 9.80 -19.01
C ARG A 380 -31.92 10.29 -19.80
N GLY A 381 -32.52 9.43 -20.63
CA GLY A 381 -33.82 9.65 -21.26
C GLY A 381 -34.83 8.69 -20.69
#